data_AF-A0A9P7V0V4-F1
#
_entry.id   AF-A0A9P7V0V4-F1
#
_cell.length_a   1.000
_cell.length_b   1.000
_cell.length_c   1.000
_cell.angle_alpha   90.00
_cell.angle_beta   90.00
_cell.angle_gamma   90.00
#
_symmetry.space_group_name_H-M   'P 1'
#
loop_
_entity.id
_entity.type
_entity.pdbx_description
1 polymer ?
#
loop_
_entity_poly.entity_id
_entity_poly.type
_entity_poly.pdbx_seq_one_letter_code
_entity_poly.pdbx_strand_id
1 'polypeptide(L)'
;MNTDSSSPSGSQPADTTPPPMPTVTSASGQTVTMSMEEMMRMVVSLSSQLSTSSPAATSTTPVQPAIPAFISVPTPERKSLFDAFPRLEAGTLLAVTRHEIPPLDIRKLDPILLKKAFDEGTLAAVGSHSGCAKDYPSLASLLPPLGLYFQILIHFATSGGQLDIVSALATGMLQYILHLTDLNQRYEWHAVLTYHMSYHADRRREMVNNIYTGWGKPSSDLITEHLQGREIQRRAKQSDAGSSQKSTPKKPKVPIEQQTCFAFNTGSCTYNPCKRIHQCSSCQSKDHTVVSCLKKSS
;
A
#
# COMPACT_ATOMS: atom_id res chain seq x y z
N MET A 1 9.13 -30.48 -62.39
CA MET A 1 9.01 -29.03 -62.63
C MET A 1 9.34 -28.37 -61.30
N ASN A 2 10.61 -28.26 -60.89
CA ASN A 2 11.67 -27.32 -61.32
C ASN A 2 11.23 -25.86 -61.32
N THR A 3 11.71 -25.10 -60.32
CA THR A 3 12.52 -23.84 -60.32
C THR A 3 12.34 -23.22 -58.93
N ASP A 4 13.28 -23.23 -57.98
CA ASP A 4 14.67 -22.73 -57.97
C ASP A 4 14.74 -21.20 -58.12
N SER A 5 15.23 -20.50 -57.07
CA SER A 5 16.09 -19.29 -57.13
C SER A 5 16.00 -18.38 -55.88
N SER A 6 17.12 -18.38 -55.15
CA SER A 6 17.94 -17.19 -54.82
C SER A 6 17.71 -16.37 -53.54
N SER A 7 18.74 -16.41 -52.70
CA SER A 7 19.15 -15.46 -51.66
C SER A 7 19.55 -14.08 -52.21
N PRO A 8 19.70 -13.05 -51.34
CA PRO A 8 21.04 -12.66 -50.84
C PRO A 8 21.02 -12.36 -49.32
N SER A 9 21.99 -12.75 -48.49
CA SER A 9 23.40 -12.32 -48.35
C SER A 9 23.59 -10.84 -48.01
N GLY A 10 24.12 -10.58 -46.81
CA GLY A 10 24.88 -9.38 -46.47
C GLY A 10 24.37 -8.56 -45.28
N SER A 11 25.03 -8.70 -44.12
CA SER A 11 25.70 -7.60 -43.39
C SER A 11 26.02 -7.99 -41.95
N GLN A 12 27.31 -8.22 -41.68
CA GLN A 12 27.89 -8.32 -40.33
C GLN A 12 27.88 -6.94 -39.64
N PRO A 13 27.58 -6.85 -38.33
CA PRO A 13 28.01 -5.72 -37.52
C PRO A 13 29.42 -5.94 -36.98
N ALA A 14 30.17 -4.84 -36.99
CA ALA A 14 31.59 -4.75 -36.67
C ALA A 14 31.91 -5.05 -35.20
N ASP A 15 32.95 -5.86 -35.04
CA ASP A 15 33.69 -6.11 -33.81
C ASP A 15 34.42 -4.82 -33.41
N THR A 16 34.02 -4.19 -32.32
CA THR A 16 34.68 -2.99 -31.78
C THR A 16 35.25 -3.33 -30.41
N THR A 17 36.52 -3.69 -30.41
CA THR A 17 37.32 -3.98 -29.22
C THR A 17 37.56 -2.69 -28.43
N PRO A 18 37.27 -2.62 -27.11
CA PRO A 18 37.62 -1.48 -26.29
C PRO A 18 39.12 -1.49 -25.90
N PRO A 19 39.75 -0.32 -25.70
CA PRO A 19 41.15 -0.20 -25.32
C PRO A 19 41.42 -0.65 -23.87
N PRO A 20 42.65 -1.08 -23.54
CA PRO A 20 43.02 -1.49 -22.19
C PRO A 20 43.11 -0.28 -21.25
N MET A 21 42.44 -0.38 -20.10
CA MET A 21 42.54 0.57 -19.00
C MET A 21 43.92 0.51 -18.32
N PRO A 22 44.42 1.65 -17.79
CA PRO A 22 45.65 1.69 -17.00
C PRO A 22 45.46 1.04 -15.63
N THR A 23 46.43 0.20 -15.27
CA THR A 23 46.60 -0.38 -13.93
C THR A 23 46.84 0.73 -12.90
N VAL A 24 45.87 0.94 -12.01
CA VAL A 24 46.03 1.80 -10.83
C VAL A 24 46.39 0.90 -9.65
N THR A 25 47.66 0.94 -9.27
CA THR A 25 48.19 0.37 -8.03
C THR A 25 47.66 1.17 -6.85
N SER A 26 46.62 0.65 -6.19
CA SER A 26 46.12 1.21 -4.92
C SER A 26 46.77 0.52 -3.73
N ALA A 27 47.27 1.37 -2.83
CA ALA A 27 47.95 1.01 -1.60
C ALA A 27 47.07 0.18 -0.67
N SER A 28 47.71 -0.83 -0.08
CA SER A 28 47.21 -1.72 0.96
C SER A 28 46.74 -0.98 2.21
N GLY A 29 45.44 -0.80 2.35
CA GLY A 29 44.78 -0.60 3.64
C GLY A 29 44.57 -1.96 4.32
N GLN A 30 45.25 -2.20 5.44
CA GLN A 30 45.05 -3.40 6.25
C GLN A 30 43.64 -3.36 6.88
N THR A 31 42.70 -4.08 6.28
CA THR A 31 41.48 -4.51 6.97
C THR A 31 41.83 -5.74 7.81
N VAL A 32 41.82 -5.57 9.14
CA VAL A 32 41.89 -6.71 10.07
C VAL A 32 40.55 -7.44 9.97
N THR A 33 40.48 -8.45 9.11
CA THR A 33 39.38 -9.41 9.07
C THR A 33 39.53 -10.34 10.26
N MET A 34 38.80 -10.10 11.35
CA MET A 34 38.63 -11.10 12.40
C MET A 34 37.95 -12.33 11.81
N SER A 35 38.57 -13.49 11.98
CA SER A 35 37.99 -14.76 11.56
C SER A 35 36.70 -15.03 12.33
N MET A 36 35.69 -15.61 11.67
CA MET A 36 34.44 -16.05 12.31
C MET A 36 34.69 -17.05 13.45
N GLU A 37 35.82 -17.77 13.44
CA GLU A 37 36.26 -18.62 14.56
C GLU A 37 36.73 -17.80 15.78
N GLU A 38 37.38 -16.66 15.58
CA GLU A 38 37.80 -15.78 16.69
C GLU A 38 36.59 -15.12 17.34
N MET A 39 35.56 -14.79 16.56
CA MET A 39 34.28 -14.31 17.09
C MET A 39 33.55 -15.40 17.90
N MET A 40 33.54 -16.66 17.45
CA MET A 40 32.94 -17.75 18.21
C MET A 40 33.69 -18.04 19.53
N ARG A 41 35.03 -17.97 19.53
CA ARG A 41 35.82 -18.15 20.77
C ARG A 41 35.52 -17.06 21.81
N MET A 42 35.27 -15.83 21.37
CA MET A 42 34.96 -14.72 22.28
C MET A 42 33.57 -14.88 22.92
N VAL A 43 32.57 -15.41 22.20
CA VAL A 43 31.22 -15.65 22.72
C VAL A 43 31.19 -16.81 23.74
N VAL A 44 31.98 -17.87 23.50
CA VAL A 44 32.09 -19.01 24.43
C VAL A 44 32.84 -18.64 25.72
N SER A 45 33.83 -17.75 25.63
CA SER A 45 34.54 -17.24 26.82
C SER A 45 33.66 -16.33 27.69
N LEU A 46 32.66 -15.64 27.11
CA LEU A 46 31.76 -14.77 27.87
C LEU A 46 30.66 -15.55 28.59
N SER A 47 30.27 -16.71 28.06
CA SER A 47 29.25 -17.59 28.68
C SER A 47 29.80 -18.43 29.84
N SER A 48 31.13 -18.62 29.92
CA SER A 48 31.78 -19.36 31.01
C SER A 48 32.10 -18.52 32.26
N GLN A 49 32.08 -17.19 32.19
CA GLN A 49 32.35 -16.31 33.33
C GLN A 49 31.12 -15.95 34.18
N LEU A 50 29.90 -16.29 33.75
CA LEU A 50 28.66 -16.03 34.51
C LEU A 50 28.28 -17.16 35.47
N SER A 51 29.12 -18.19 35.61
CA SER A 51 28.90 -19.32 36.53
C SER A 51 29.82 -19.27 37.75
N THR A 52 29.78 -18.16 38.49
CA THR A 52 30.32 -18.12 39.86
C THR A 52 29.19 -18.21 40.87
N SER A 53 29.23 -19.31 41.61
CA SER A 53 28.38 -19.73 42.72
C SER A 53 27.98 -18.59 43.68
N SER A 54 26.67 -18.42 43.85
CA SER A 54 26.06 -17.66 44.95
C SER A 54 25.46 -18.64 45.97
N PRO A 55 25.59 -18.39 47.29
CA PRO A 55 25.14 -19.30 48.33
C PRO A 55 23.62 -19.37 48.40
N ALA A 56 23.13 -20.52 48.88
CA ALA A 56 21.72 -20.85 49.01
C ALA A 56 20.91 -19.77 49.76
N ALA A 57 20.20 -18.94 48.99
CA ALA A 57 19.03 -18.24 49.45
C ALA A 57 17.81 -19.07 49.03
N THR A 58 16.96 -19.42 49.99
CA THR A 58 15.62 -19.98 49.77
C THR A 58 14.84 -19.08 48.81
N SER A 59 14.84 -19.44 47.53
CA SER A 59 14.02 -18.82 46.51
C SER A 59 12.58 -19.28 46.71
N THR A 60 11.77 -18.46 47.38
CA THR A 60 10.32 -18.47 47.18
C THR A 60 10.05 -18.12 45.73
N THR A 61 9.96 -19.13 44.88
CA THR A 61 9.58 -19.02 43.48
C THR A 61 8.20 -18.36 43.43
N PRO A 62 8.07 -17.15 42.84
CA PRO A 62 6.75 -16.56 42.68
C PRO A 62 5.93 -17.49 41.78
N VAL A 63 4.80 -17.97 42.31
CA VAL A 63 3.82 -18.77 41.59
C VAL A 63 3.34 -17.91 40.42
N GLN A 64 3.90 -18.13 39.23
CA GLN A 64 3.41 -17.45 38.03
C GLN A 64 1.97 -17.94 37.78
N PRO A 65 1.02 -17.02 37.55
CA PRO A 65 -0.34 -17.39 37.22
C PRO A 65 -0.33 -18.22 35.94
N ALA A 66 -0.83 -19.46 36.03
CA ALA A 66 -0.95 -20.35 34.87
C ALA A 66 -1.92 -19.74 33.85
N ILE A 67 -1.48 -19.60 32.60
CA ILE A 67 -2.35 -19.19 31.50
C ILE A 67 -3.37 -20.32 31.29
N PRO A 68 -4.68 -20.05 31.36
CA PRO A 68 -5.69 -21.09 31.20
C PRO A 68 -5.55 -21.75 29.82
N ALA A 69 -5.47 -23.08 29.81
CA ALA A 69 -5.44 -23.84 28.57
C ALA A 69 -6.78 -23.71 27.84
N PHE A 70 -6.72 -23.47 26.54
CA PHE A 70 -7.92 -23.52 25.70
C PHE A 70 -8.40 -24.97 25.61
N ILE A 71 -9.64 -25.22 26.03
CA ILE A 71 -10.28 -26.54 25.95
C ILE A 71 -10.65 -26.78 24.48
N SER A 72 -10.13 -27.83 23.87
CA SER A 72 -10.50 -28.19 22.49
C SER A 72 -11.95 -28.67 22.44
N VAL A 73 -12.84 -27.86 21.87
CA VAL A 73 -14.22 -28.25 21.57
C VAL A 73 -14.20 -29.17 20.33
N PRO A 74 -15.00 -30.25 20.28
CA PRO A 74 -15.13 -31.10 19.10
C PRO A 74 -15.37 -30.25 17.85
N THR A 75 -14.54 -30.44 16.83
CA THR A 75 -14.60 -29.64 15.61
C THR A 75 -15.95 -29.90 14.92
N PRO A 76 -16.83 -28.90 14.76
CA PRO A 76 -18.09 -29.10 14.05
C PRO A 76 -17.82 -29.53 12.61
N GLU A 77 -18.82 -30.19 12.02
CA GLU A 77 -18.80 -30.66 10.63
C GLU A 77 -18.33 -29.53 9.69
N ARG A 78 -17.30 -29.83 8.89
CA ARG A 78 -16.63 -28.83 8.04
C ARG A 78 -17.56 -28.49 6.88
N LYS A 79 -18.07 -27.24 6.87
CA LYS A 79 -18.84 -26.73 5.73
C LYS A 79 -17.96 -26.68 4.48
N SER A 80 -18.56 -26.97 3.33
CA SER A 80 -17.88 -26.78 2.04
C SER A 80 -17.52 -25.30 1.84
N LEU A 81 -16.46 -25.02 1.08
CA LEU A 81 -16.10 -23.64 0.74
C LEU A 81 -17.27 -22.90 0.06
N PHE A 82 -18.03 -23.60 -0.78
CA PHE A 82 -19.19 -23.04 -1.46
C PHE A 82 -20.34 -22.71 -0.49
N ASP A 83 -20.51 -23.51 0.57
CA ASP A 83 -21.54 -23.27 1.59
C ASP A 83 -21.16 -22.09 2.50
N ALA A 84 -19.86 -21.87 2.73
CA ALA A 84 -19.35 -20.76 3.51
C ALA A 84 -19.47 -19.42 2.76
N PHE A 85 -19.40 -19.44 1.43
CA PHE A 85 -19.42 -18.25 0.58
C PHE A 85 -20.46 -18.33 -0.56
N PRO A 86 -21.76 -18.48 -0.25
CA PRO A 86 -22.80 -18.75 -1.25
C PRO A 86 -23.07 -17.60 -2.22
N ARG A 87 -22.57 -16.39 -1.91
CA ARG A 87 -22.74 -15.19 -2.76
C ARG A 87 -21.63 -15.01 -3.79
N LEU A 88 -20.59 -15.84 -3.74
CA LEU A 88 -19.47 -15.78 -4.67
C LEU A 88 -19.66 -16.82 -5.77
N GLU A 89 -19.33 -16.42 -7.00
CA GLU A 89 -19.29 -17.37 -8.11
C GLU A 89 -18.23 -18.44 -7.86
N ALA A 90 -18.54 -19.68 -8.21
CA ALA A 90 -17.63 -20.82 -8.02
C ALA A 90 -16.28 -20.60 -8.71
N GLY A 91 -16.26 -20.00 -9.90
CA GLY A 91 -15.04 -19.64 -10.61
C GLY A 91 -14.16 -18.66 -9.85
N THR A 92 -14.76 -17.66 -9.20
CA THR A 92 -14.04 -16.68 -8.37
C THR A 92 -13.41 -17.34 -7.14
N LEU A 93 -14.15 -18.22 -6.45
CA LEU A 93 -13.62 -18.98 -5.32
C LEU A 93 -12.43 -19.85 -5.72
N LEU A 94 -12.53 -20.57 -6.84
CA LEU A 94 -11.45 -21.38 -7.38
C LEU A 94 -10.24 -20.54 -7.78
N ALA A 95 -10.46 -19.37 -8.40
CA ALA A 95 -9.39 -18.46 -8.76
C ALA A 95 -8.64 -17.91 -7.52
N VAL A 96 -9.35 -17.66 -6.41
CA VAL A 96 -8.71 -17.29 -5.13
C VAL A 96 -7.84 -18.44 -4.61
N THR A 97 -8.40 -19.65 -4.50
CA THR A 97 -7.70 -20.79 -3.91
C THR A 97 -6.51 -21.27 -4.75
N ARG A 98 -6.52 -21.00 -6.05
CA ARG A 98 -5.40 -21.24 -6.98
C ARG A 98 -4.42 -20.07 -7.08
N HIS A 99 -4.64 -18.97 -6.35
CA HIS A 99 -3.82 -17.75 -6.39
C HIS A 99 -3.78 -17.07 -7.77
N GLU A 100 -4.83 -17.23 -8.57
CA GLU A 100 -4.91 -16.75 -9.95
C GLU A 100 -5.50 -15.33 -10.05
N ILE A 101 -6.26 -14.85 -9.06
CA ILE A 101 -6.90 -13.52 -9.10
C ILE A 101 -5.86 -12.39 -9.11
N PRO A 102 -5.80 -11.56 -10.17
CA PRO A 102 -4.92 -10.40 -10.23
C PRO A 102 -5.21 -9.40 -9.10
N PRO A 103 -4.21 -8.65 -8.61
CA PRO A 103 -4.40 -7.64 -7.57
C PRO A 103 -5.52 -6.63 -7.90
N LEU A 104 -5.61 -6.21 -9.15
CA LEU A 104 -6.66 -5.29 -9.62
C LEU A 104 -8.07 -5.90 -9.56
N ASP A 105 -8.19 -7.20 -9.80
CA ASP A 105 -9.46 -7.92 -9.85
C ASP A 105 -9.99 -8.30 -8.47
N ILE A 106 -9.25 -8.02 -7.39
CA ILE A 106 -9.72 -8.25 -6.00
C ILE A 106 -11.04 -7.51 -5.73
N ARG A 107 -11.33 -6.40 -6.43
CA ARG A 107 -12.60 -5.66 -6.35
C ARG A 107 -13.83 -6.55 -6.60
N LYS A 108 -13.69 -7.64 -7.36
CA LYS A 108 -14.76 -8.63 -7.56
C LYS A 108 -15.22 -9.27 -6.24
N LEU A 109 -14.38 -9.19 -5.19
CA LEU A 109 -14.66 -9.65 -3.83
C LEU A 109 -15.27 -8.56 -2.93
N ASP A 110 -15.60 -7.38 -3.45
CA ASP A 110 -16.20 -6.31 -2.63
C ASP A 110 -17.60 -6.73 -2.15
N PRO A 111 -17.84 -6.85 -0.83
CA PRO A 111 -19.13 -7.27 -0.30
C PRO A 111 -20.30 -6.38 -0.74
N ILE A 112 -20.05 -5.08 -0.98
CA ILE A 112 -21.08 -4.13 -1.42
C ILE A 112 -21.47 -4.42 -2.86
N LEU A 113 -20.49 -4.64 -3.74
CA LEU A 113 -20.73 -4.98 -5.14
C LEU A 113 -21.38 -6.35 -5.29
N LEU A 114 -20.94 -7.33 -4.50
CA LEU A 114 -21.52 -8.66 -4.49
C LEU A 114 -22.97 -8.65 -4.01
N LYS A 115 -23.27 -7.90 -2.94
CA LYS A 115 -24.65 -7.74 -2.47
C LYS A 115 -25.52 -7.11 -3.56
N LYS A 116 -25.06 -6.01 -4.16
CA LYS A 116 -25.79 -5.32 -5.23
C LYS A 116 -26.05 -6.22 -6.43
N ALA A 117 -25.03 -6.93 -6.90
CA ALA A 117 -25.14 -7.83 -8.05
C ALA A 117 -26.02 -9.05 -7.76
N PHE A 118 -26.03 -9.53 -6.52
CA PHE A 118 -26.95 -10.58 -6.09
C PHE A 118 -28.40 -10.08 -6.10
N ASP A 119 -28.66 -8.89 -5.53
CA ASP A 119 -30.00 -8.29 -5.49
C ASP A 119 -30.53 -7.95 -6.90
N GLU A 120 -29.65 -7.58 -7.83
CA GLU A 120 -29.97 -7.27 -9.23
C GLU A 120 -29.96 -8.49 -10.17
N GLY A 121 -29.48 -9.66 -9.72
CA GLY A 121 -29.29 -10.84 -10.57
C GLY A 121 -28.20 -10.69 -11.63
N THR A 122 -27.24 -9.77 -11.44
CA THR A 122 -26.20 -9.37 -12.41
C THR A 122 -24.79 -9.84 -12.02
N LEU A 123 -24.65 -10.90 -11.23
CA LEU A 123 -23.35 -11.43 -10.76
C LEU A 123 -22.32 -11.64 -11.89
N ALA A 124 -22.75 -12.21 -13.02
CA ALA A 124 -21.87 -12.45 -14.17
C ALA A 124 -21.27 -11.17 -14.78
N ALA A 125 -21.97 -10.04 -14.67
CA ALA A 125 -21.48 -8.75 -15.15
C ALA A 125 -20.34 -8.21 -14.27
N VAL A 126 -20.37 -8.48 -12.96
CA VAL A 126 -19.28 -8.11 -12.04
C VAL A 126 -18.04 -8.93 -12.33
N GLY A 127 -18.19 -10.23 -12.60
CA GLY A 127 -17.08 -11.13 -12.96
C GLY A 127 -16.34 -10.72 -14.24
N SER A 128 -17.07 -10.12 -15.19
CA SER A 128 -16.54 -9.72 -16.50
C SER A 128 -15.73 -8.42 -16.49
N HIS A 129 -15.89 -7.59 -15.46
CA HIS A 129 -15.15 -6.33 -15.36
C HIS A 129 -13.70 -6.58 -14.94
N SER A 130 -12.74 -6.16 -15.77
CA SER A 130 -11.33 -6.13 -15.36
C SER A 130 -11.07 -4.90 -14.52
N GLY A 131 -10.52 -5.09 -13.32
CA GLY A 131 -10.29 -4.00 -12.37
C GLY A 131 -9.26 -3.00 -12.86
N CYS A 132 -9.41 -1.75 -12.44
CA CYS A 132 -8.47 -0.67 -12.73
C CYS A 132 -8.09 0.09 -11.45
N ALA A 133 -6.98 0.85 -11.46
CA ALA A 133 -6.55 1.59 -10.27
C ALA A 133 -7.60 2.61 -9.77
N LYS A 134 -8.47 3.12 -10.65
CA LYS A 134 -9.56 4.05 -10.28
C LYS A 134 -10.61 3.39 -9.39
N ASP A 135 -10.64 2.07 -9.35
CA ASP A 135 -11.56 1.31 -8.55
C ASP A 135 -11.27 1.33 -7.06
N TYR A 136 -10.08 1.78 -6.69
CA TYR A 136 -9.65 1.88 -5.31
C TYR A 136 -9.30 3.35 -5.02
N PRO A 137 -10.28 4.24 -4.84
CA PRO A 137 -10.03 5.65 -4.56
C PRO A 137 -9.39 5.89 -3.18
N SER A 138 -9.43 4.91 -2.27
CA SER A 138 -8.86 5.02 -0.93
C SER A 138 -8.48 3.66 -0.32
N LEU A 139 -7.73 3.68 0.78
CA LEU A 139 -7.48 2.47 1.57
C LEU A 139 -8.79 1.79 2.01
N ALA A 140 -9.81 2.57 2.36
CA ALA A 140 -11.10 2.05 2.80
C ALA A 140 -11.84 1.25 1.70
N SER A 141 -11.64 1.57 0.42
CA SER A 141 -12.17 0.77 -0.69
C SER A 141 -11.38 -0.51 -0.97
N LEU A 142 -10.12 -0.59 -0.55
CA LEU A 142 -9.27 -1.77 -0.76
C LEU A 142 -9.42 -2.82 0.34
N LEU A 143 -9.57 -2.38 1.60
CA LEU A 143 -9.55 -3.28 2.75
C LEU A 143 -10.67 -4.34 2.76
N PRO A 144 -11.94 -4.02 2.45
CA PRO A 144 -13.01 -5.02 2.47
C PRO A 144 -12.78 -6.20 1.50
N PRO A 145 -12.52 -5.99 0.19
CA PRO A 145 -12.28 -7.10 -0.72
C PRO A 145 -10.98 -7.85 -0.42
N LEU A 146 -9.93 -7.16 0.07
CA LEU A 146 -8.70 -7.80 0.54
C LEU A 146 -8.96 -8.69 1.78
N GLY A 147 -9.79 -8.22 2.72
CA GLY A 147 -10.19 -9.00 3.87
C GLY A 147 -10.96 -10.27 3.47
N LEU A 148 -11.88 -10.16 2.51
CA LEU A 148 -12.62 -11.32 2.01
C LEU A 148 -11.69 -12.31 1.28
N TYR A 149 -10.71 -11.82 0.52
CA TYR A 149 -9.68 -12.65 -0.10
C TYR A 149 -8.96 -13.54 0.93
N PHE A 150 -8.48 -12.97 2.03
CA PHE A 150 -7.84 -13.74 3.10
C PHE A 150 -8.79 -14.68 3.82
N GLN A 151 -10.04 -14.29 4.05
CA GLN A 151 -11.03 -15.17 4.68
C GLN A 151 -11.27 -16.44 3.85
N ILE A 152 -11.35 -16.31 2.51
CA ILE A 152 -11.48 -17.45 1.61
C ILE A 152 -10.26 -18.37 1.72
N LEU A 153 -9.04 -17.82 1.68
CA LEU A 153 -7.80 -18.59 1.80
C LEU A 153 -7.70 -19.31 3.15
N ILE A 154 -8.00 -18.62 4.25
CA ILE A 154 -7.99 -19.18 5.61
C ILE A 154 -9.02 -20.29 5.74
N HIS A 155 -10.24 -20.08 5.23
CA HIS A 155 -11.28 -21.11 5.26
C HIS A 155 -10.84 -22.34 4.45
N PHE A 156 -10.32 -22.14 3.24
CA PHE A 156 -9.82 -23.22 2.38
C PHE A 156 -8.72 -24.03 3.06
N ALA A 157 -7.72 -23.36 3.66
CA ALA A 157 -6.66 -24.01 4.42
C ALA A 157 -7.19 -24.77 5.65
N THR A 158 -8.17 -24.19 6.35
CA THR A 158 -8.84 -24.81 7.51
C THR A 158 -9.59 -26.08 7.10
N SER A 159 -10.37 -26.02 6.02
CA SER A 159 -11.09 -27.18 5.48
C SER A 159 -10.14 -28.31 5.10
N GLY A 160 -8.96 -27.96 4.55
CA GLY A 160 -7.88 -28.88 4.23
C GLY A 160 -7.05 -29.38 5.43
N GLY A 161 -7.29 -28.89 6.64
CA GLY A 161 -6.53 -29.27 7.85
C GLY A 161 -5.11 -28.70 7.92
N GLN A 162 -4.80 -27.67 7.15
CA GLN A 162 -3.45 -27.07 7.06
C GLN A 162 -3.30 -25.93 8.07
N LEU A 163 -3.21 -26.27 9.37
CA LEU A 163 -3.21 -25.30 10.46
C LEU A 163 -2.02 -24.33 10.44
N ASP A 164 -0.84 -24.78 9.98
CA ASP A 164 0.34 -23.92 9.85
C ASP A 164 0.11 -22.79 8.84
N ILE A 165 -0.56 -23.11 7.72
CA ILE A 165 -0.94 -22.12 6.70
C ILE A 165 -2.00 -21.17 7.24
N VAL A 166 -2.99 -21.68 7.98
CA VAL A 166 -4.01 -20.86 8.64
C VAL A 166 -3.36 -19.83 9.56
N SER A 167 -2.42 -20.26 10.40
CA SER A 167 -1.68 -19.36 11.29
C SER A 167 -0.87 -18.33 10.50
N ALA A 168 -0.09 -18.77 9.50
CA ALA A 168 0.72 -17.89 8.67
C ALA A 168 -0.13 -16.82 7.94
N LEU A 169 -1.27 -17.22 7.36
CA LEU A 169 -2.19 -16.31 6.68
C LEU A 169 -2.87 -15.33 7.65
N ALA A 170 -3.36 -15.80 8.80
CA ALA A 170 -4.04 -14.95 9.77
C ALA A 170 -3.11 -13.88 10.35
N THR A 171 -1.91 -14.27 10.77
CA THR A 171 -0.89 -13.34 11.27
C THR A 171 -0.39 -12.42 10.15
N GLY A 172 -0.10 -12.97 8.98
CA GLY A 172 0.38 -12.21 7.82
C GLY A 172 -0.63 -11.18 7.33
N MET A 173 -1.93 -11.52 7.28
CA MET A 173 -3.02 -10.59 6.95
C MET A 173 -3.02 -9.39 7.90
N LEU A 174 -2.98 -9.64 9.22
CA LEU A 174 -3.02 -8.57 10.21
C LEU A 174 -1.81 -7.65 10.07
N GLN A 175 -0.60 -8.23 9.99
CA GLN A 175 0.63 -7.47 9.80
C GLN A 175 0.60 -6.64 8.51
N TYR A 176 0.07 -7.21 7.42
CA TYR A 176 -0.03 -6.53 6.14
C TYR A 176 -1.02 -5.35 6.17
N ILE A 177 -2.18 -5.51 6.81
CA ILE A 177 -3.17 -4.43 6.95
C ILE A 177 -2.59 -3.28 7.79
N LEU A 178 -1.89 -3.60 8.88
CA LEU A 178 -1.20 -2.60 9.71
C LEU A 178 -0.14 -1.85 8.90
N HIS A 179 0.66 -2.59 8.11
CA HIS A 179 1.66 -2.01 7.21
C HIS A 179 1.04 -1.09 6.16
N LEU A 180 0.00 -1.53 5.45
CA LEU A 180 -0.70 -0.68 4.48
C LEU A 180 -1.30 0.57 5.12
N THR A 181 -1.81 0.45 6.35
CA THR A 181 -2.35 1.59 7.10
C THR A 181 -1.26 2.61 7.42
N ASP A 182 -0.09 2.14 7.89
CA ASP A 182 1.06 2.99 8.16
C ASP A 182 1.59 3.66 6.87
N LEU A 183 1.71 2.92 5.77
CA LEU A 183 2.09 3.50 4.48
C LEU A 183 1.10 4.58 4.02
N ASN A 184 -0.21 4.34 4.13
CA ASN A 184 -1.24 5.30 3.77
C ASN A 184 -1.22 6.58 4.62
N GLN A 185 -0.65 6.54 5.83
CA GLN A 185 -0.47 7.74 6.66
C GLN A 185 0.74 8.57 6.23
N ARG A 186 1.74 7.95 5.60
CA ARG A 186 3.06 8.52 5.27
C ARG A 186 3.20 8.91 3.81
N TYR A 187 2.55 8.20 2.88
CA TYR A 187 2.75 8.33 1.44
C TYR A 187 1.43 8.58 0.70
N GLU A 188 1.53 9.18 -0.49
CA GLU A 188 0.38 9.43 -1.34
C GLU A 188 -0.36 8.11 -1.67
N TRP A 189 -1.69 8.13 -1.61
CA TRP A 189 -2.50 6.91 -1.79
C TRP A 189 -2.20 6.18 -3.11
N HIS A 190 -2.02 6.92 -4.21
CA HIS A 190 -1.70 6.29 -5.50
C HIS A 190 -0.39 5.49 -5.46
N ALA A 191 0.63 5.98 -4.74
CA ALA A 191 1.89 5.27 -4.55
C ALA A 191 1.71 4.00 -3.70
N VAL A 192 0.94 4.10 -2.62
CA VAL A 192 0.61 2.97 -1.75
C VAL A 192 -0.19 1.90 -2.51
N LEU A 193 -1.10 2.32 -3.39
CA LEU A 193 -1.84 1.41 -4.25
C LEU A 193 -0.91 0.69 -5.23
N THR A 194 0.01 1.39 -5.90
CA THR A 194 1.01 0.74 -6.77
C THR A 194 1.85 -0.27 -6.00
N TYR A 195 2.32 0.11 -4.80
CA TYR A 195 3.02 -0.82 -3.90
C TYR A 195 2.19 -2.06 -3.58
N HIS A 196 0.91 -1.90 -3.24
CA HIS A 196 0.00 -3.01 -2.98
C HIS A 196 -0.11 -3.96 -4.18
N MET A 197 -0.26 -3.42 -5.39
CA MET A 197 -0.42 -4.24 -6.60
C MET A 197 0.83 -5.11 -6.85
N SER A 198 2.03 -4.51 -6.79
CA SER A 198 3.29 -5.25 -6.96
C SER A 198 3.50 -6.26 -5.83
N TYR A 199 3.28 -5.84 -4.58
CA TYR A 199 3.43 -6.71 -3.41
C TYR A 199 2.50 -7.92 -3.46
N HIS A 200 1.22 -7.71 -3.79
CA HIS A 200 0.25 -8.79 -3.93
C HIS A 200 0.64 -9.74 -5.07
N ALA A 201 1.14 -9.23 -6.20
CA ALA A 201 1.63 -10.07 -7.28
C ALA A 201 2.78 -10.98 -6.82
N ASP A 202 3.74 -10.45 -6.04
CA ASP A 202 4.82 -11.23 -5.44
C ASP A 202 4.30 -12.29 -4.48
N ARG A 203 3.39 -11.93 -3.57
CA ARG A 203 2.82 -12.89 -2.61
C ARG A 203 2.06 -14.02 -3.30
N ARG A 204 1.36 -13.76 -4.41
CA ARG A 204 0.73 -14.84 -5.19
C ARG A 204 1.76 -15.81 -5.77
N ARG A 205 2.87 -15.30 -6.33
CA ARG A 205 3.96 -16.15 -6.85
C ARG A 205 4.57 -17.02 -5.75
N GLU A 206 4.73 -16.48 -4.55
CA GLU A 206 5.17 -17.25 -3.38
C GLU A 206 4.16 -18.33 -2.98
N MET A 207 2.87 -18.00 -2.94
CA MET A 207 1.83 -18.95 -2.55
C MET A 207 1.62 -20.08 -3.57
N VAL A 208 1.87 -19.86 -4.86
CA VAL A 208 1.94 -20.94 -5.87
C VAL A 208 3.02 -21.97 -5.52
N ASN A 209 4.09 -21.55 -4.85
CA ASN A 209 5.16 -22.41 -4.35
C ASN A 209 4.91 -22.88 -2.90
N ASN A 210 3.68 -22.77 -2.39
CA ASN A 210 3.29 -23.09 -1.01
C ASN A 210 4.01 -22.27 0.07
N ILE A 211 4.48 -21.06 -0.25
CA ILE A 211 5.11 -20.16 0.72
C ILE A 211 4.08 -19.11 1.16
N TYR A 212 3.56 -19.25 2.38
CA TYR A 212 2.50 -18.39 2.93
C TYR A 212 2.98 -17.36 3.97
N THR A 213 4.22 -17.48 4.45
CA THR A 213 4.80 -16.63 5.50
C THR A 213 5.23 -15.24 5.02
N GLY A 214 5.11 -14.98 3.71
CA GLY A 214 5.54 -13.74 3.09
C GLY A 214 4.69 -12.52 3.43
N TRP A 215 3.39 -12.70 3.68
CA TRP A 215 2.44 -11.59 3.85
C TRP A 215 2.80 -10.60 4.97
N GLY A 216 3.48 -11.05 6.01
CA GLY A 216 3.91 -10.22 7.13
C GLY A 216 5.22 -9.45 6.94
N LYS A 217 5.90 -9.62 5.80
CA LYS A 217 7.25 -9.09 5.58
C LYS A 217 7.22 -7.94 4.57
N PRO A 218 7.40 -6.67 4.99
CA PRO A 218 7.51 -5.55 4.06
C PRO A 218 8.63 -5.78 3.03
N SER A 219 8.37 -5.45 1.77
CA SER A 219 9.40 -5.53 0.72
C SER A 219 10.16 -4.20 0.66
N SER A 220 11.43 -4.22 1.07
CA SER A 220 12.33 -3.06 1.01
C SER A 220 12.48 -2.51 -0.41
N ASP A 221 12.53 -3.41 -1.38
CA ASP A 221 12.76 -3.07 -2.79
C ASP A 221 11.54 -2.33 -3.34
N LEU A 222 10.33 -2.84 -3.06
CA LEU A 222 9.09 -2.18 -3.47
C LEU A 222 8.84 -0.86 -2.73
N ILE A 223 9.29 -0.74 -1.48
CA ILE A 223 9.22 0.54 -0.74
C ILE A 223 10.10 1.57 -1.45
N THR A 224 11.35 1.22 -1.76
CA THR A 224 12.29 2.09 -2.48
C THR A 224 11.74 2.48 -3.85
N GLU A 225 11.23 1.50 -4.60
CA GLU A 225 10.75 1.69 -5.97
C GLU A 225 9.49 2.56 -6.06
N HIS A 226 8.49 2.30 -5.21
CA HIS A 226 7.17 2.90 -5.38
C HIS A 226 6.89 4.07 -4.44
N LEU A 227 7.55 4.14 -3.28
CA LEU A 227 7.19 5.10 -2.22
C LEU A 227 8.22 6.22 -2.04
N GLN A 228 9.48 6.01 -2.40
CA GLN A 228 10.53 7.00 -2.22
C GLN A 228 10.21 8.31 -2.94
N GLY A 229 10.24 9.43 -2.21
CA GLY A 229 9.97 10.77 -2.75
C GLY A 229 8.48 11.09 -2.94
N ARG A 230 7.58 10.19 -2.50
CA ARG A 230 6.11 10.36 -2.55
C ARG A 230 5.51 10.47 -1.15
N GLU A 231 6.29 10.93 -0.18
CA GLU A 231 5.80 11.21 1.15
C GLU A 231 4.72 12.28 1.08
N ILE A 232 3.62 12.09 1.82
CA ILE A 232 2.66 13.15 2.04
C ILE A 232 3.43 14.25 2.73
N GLN A 233 3.64 15.37 2.03
CA GLN A 233 4.09 16.60 2.66
C GLN A 233 2.97 17.07 3.58
N ARG A 234 2.89 16.48 4.77
CA ARG A 234 2.25 17.13 5.91
C ARG A 234 3.09 18.37 6.11
N ARG A 235 2.72 19.47 5.45
CA ARG A 235 3.14 20.81 5.83
C ARG A 235 2.86 20.85 7.32
N ALA A 236 3.89 20.64 8.12
CA ALA A 236 3.87 21.05 9.49
C ALA A 236 3.43 22.51 9.38
N LYS A 237 2.30 22.85 10.01
CA LYS A 237 2.12 24.19 10.51
C LYS A 237 3.21 24.40 11.56
N GLN A 238 4.46 24.49 11.12
CA GLN A 238 5.42 25.33 11.80
C GLN A 238 4.92 26.73 11.50
N SER A 239 4.16 27.24 12.45
CA SER A 239 4.18 28.64 12.80
C SER A 239 5.64 29.04 13.01
N ASP A 240 6.36 29.29 11.92
CA ASP A 240 7.56 30.11 11.97
C ASP A 240 7.51 31.07 10.80
N ALA A 241 7.45 32.34 11.20
CA ALA A 241 7.67 33.48 10.35
C ALA A 241 9.10 33.38 9.76
N GLY A 242 9.21 32.78 8.58
CA GLY A 242 10.51 32.51 7.96
C GLY A 242 10.41 32.54 6.44
N SER A 243 10.55 33.73 5.89
CA SER A 243 10.64 34.05 4.46
C SER A 243 11.41 33.02 3.61
N SER A 244 10.74 32.45 2.61
CA SER A 244 11.32 32.20 1.26
C SER A 244 10.23 31.84 0.26
N GLN A 245 9.64 32.89 -0.33
CA GLN A 245 8.74 32.74 -1.47
C GLN A 245 9.57 32.44 -2.73
N LYS A 246 9.50 31.20 -3.22
CA LYS A 246 9.80 30.90 -4.62
C LYS A 246 8.70 31.53 -5.47
N SER A 247 9.09 32.55 -6.22
CA SER A 247 8.23 33.41 -7.02
C SER A 247 7.61 32.67 -8.19
N THR A 248 6.30 32.49 -8.16
CA THR A 248 5.50 32.48 -9.39
C THR A 248 5.38 33.93 -9.90
N PRO A 249 5.19 34.15 -11.21
CA PRO A 249 5.12 35.49 -11.78
C PRO A 249 3.95 36.25 -11.15
N LYS A 250 4.27 37.27 -10.33
CA LYS A 250 3.27 38.12 -9.68
C LYS A 250 2.52 38.87 -10.77
N LYS A 251 1.26 38.50 -11.00
CA LYS A 251 0.28 39.42 -11.58
C LYS A 251 0.32 40.72 -10.76
N PRO A 252 0.24 41.91 -11.40
CA PRO A 252 0.26 43.17 -10.67
C PRO A 252 -0.83 43.17 -9.60
N LYS A 253 -0.43 43.41 -8.35
CA LYS A 253 -1.37 43.47 -7.22
C LYS A 253 -2.23 44.72 -7.41
N VAL A 254 -3.48 44.51 -7.80
CA VAL A 254 -4.51 45.54 -7.81
C VAL A 254 -4.67 46.09 -6.38
N PRO A 255 -4.61 47.43 -6.17
CA PRO A 255 -4.83 48.06 -4.86
C PRO A 255 -6.09 47.55 -4.17
N ILE A 256 -6.08 47.47 -2.84
CA ILE A 256 -7.22 46.95 -2.06
C ILE A 256 -8.51 47.74 -2.35
N GLU A 257 -8.40 49.06 -2.59
CA GLU A 257 -9.58 49.88 -2.91
C GLU A 257 -10.20 49.55 -4.27
N GLN A 258 -9.48 48.85 -5.15
CA GLN A 258 -9.97 48.42 -6.46
C GLN A 258 -10.47 46.97 -6.47
N GLN A 259 -10.30 46.24 -5.36
CA GLN A 259 -10.76 44.86 -5.25
C GLN A 259 -12.23 44.79 -4.85
N THR A 260 -12.97 43.88 -5.48
CA THR A 260 -14.36 43.59 -5.12
C THR A 260 -14.45 42.98 -3.71
N CYS A 261 -15.40 43.45 -2.91
CA CYS A 261 -15.69 42.90 -1.59
C CYS A 261 -16.43 41.56 -1.70
N PHE A 262 -15.80 40.46 -1.30
CA PHE A 262 -16.44 39.15 -1.27
C PHE A 262 -17.54 39.06 -0.21
N ALA A 263 -17.34 39.68 0.96
CA ALA A 263 -18.33 39.72 2.03
C ALA A 263 -19.61 40.46 1.60
N PHE A 264 -19.48 41.48 0.73
CA PHE A 264 -20.65 42.13 0.12
C PHE A 264 -21.39 41.17 -0.81
N ASN A 265 -20.65 40.44 -1.65
CA ASN A 265 -21.25 39.46 -2.56
C ASN A 265 -21.96 38.32 -1.83
N THR A 266 -21.55 37.95 -0.62
CA THR A 266 -22.24 36.97 0.22
C THR A 266 -23.33 37.57 1.13
N GLY A 267 -23.57 38.89 1.07
CA GLY A 267 -24.56 39.57 1.91
C GLY A 267 -24.15 39.72 3.39
N SER A 268 -22.87 39.53 3.70
CA SER A 268 -22.35 39.47 5.08
C SER A 268 -21.36 40.60 5.41
N CYS A 269 -21.27 41.65 4.59
CA CYS A 269 -20.39 42.79 4.86
C CYS A 269 -21.02 43.74 5.88
N THR A 270 -20.37 43.91 7.02
CA THR A 270 -20.80 44.81 8.11
C THR A 270 -19.96 46.09 8.23
N TYR A 271 -18.93 46.25 7.41
CA TYR A 271 -18.01 47.40 7.48
C TYR A 271 -18.54 48.62 6.71
N ASN A 272 -18.58 49.79 7.36
CA ASN A 272 -18.96 51.06 6.73
C ASN A 272 -18.01 52.22 7.19
N PRO A 273 -17.19 52.81 6.30
CA PRO A 273 -17.00 52.44 4.89
C PRO A 273 -16.16 51.17 4.75
N CYS A 274 -16.56 50.29 3.82
CA CYS A 274 -15.77 49.10 3.49
C CYS A 274 -14.51 49.49 2.69
N LYS A 275 -13.38 48.83 2.98
CA LYS A 275 -12.09 49.07 2.29
C LYS A 275 -12.04 48.55 0.84
N ARG A 276 -13.06 47.80 0.41
CA ARG A 276 -13.17 47.15 -0.90
C ARG A 276 -14.46 47.60 -1.60
N ILE A 277 -14.49 47.53 -2.93
CA ILE A 277 -15.65 47.96 -3.72
C ILE A 277 -16.81 46.99 -3.52
N HIS A 278 -17.97 47.52 -3.09
CA HIS A 278 -19.23 46.78 -3.09
C HIS A 278 -19.81 46.76 -4.50
N GLN A 279 -19.45 45.73 -5.27
CA GLN A 279 -19.98 45.47 -6.60
C GLN A 279 -20.22 43.97 -6.80
N CYS A 280 -21.29 43.62 -7.51
CA CYS A 280 -21.64 42.26 -7.87
C CYS A 280 -20.52 41.66 -8.73
N SER A 281 -19.95 40.53 -8.32
CA SER A 281 -18.85 39.90 -9.07
C SER A 281 -19.28 39.35 -10.43
N SER A 282 -20.58 39.15 -10.67
CA SER A 282 -21.11 38.61 -11.92
C SER A 282 -21.46 39.68 -12.95
N CYS A 283 -21.94 40.85 -12.54
CA CYS A 283 -22.45 41.88 -13.45
C CYS A 283 -21.91 43.29 -13.17
N GLN A 284 -21.06 43.45 -12.16
CA GLN A 284 -20.44 44.72 -11.74
C GLN A 284 -21.41 45.80 -11.21
N SER A 285 -22.71 45.50 -11.02
CA SER A 285 -23.66 46.43 -10.39
C SER A 285 -23.36 46.65 -8.91
N LYS A 286 -23.60 47.86 -8.40
CA LYS A 286 -23.43 48.23 -6.98
C LYS A 286 -24.71 48.01 -6.16
N ASP A 287 -25.83 47.71 -6.81
CA ASP A 287 -27.16 47.71 -6.20
C ASP A 287 -27.53 46.37 -5.55
N HIS A 288 -26.84 45.29 -5.94
CA HIS A 288 -27.12 43.95 -5.46
C HIS A 288 -25.86 43.11 -5.27
N THR A 289 -25.99 42.06 -4.48
CA THR A 289 -24.95 41.05 -4.24
C THR A 289 -24.98 39.98 -5.33
N VAL A 290 -23.93 39.17 -5.48
CA VAL A 290 -23.95 38.05 -6.46
C VAL A 290 -25.05 37.02 -6.17
N VAL A 291 -25.51 36.92 -4.91
CA VAL A 291 -26.62 36.03 -4.52
C VAL A 291 -27.92 36.50 -5.15
N SER A 292 -28.14 37.80 -5.26
CA SER A 292 -29.34 38.41 -5.83
C SER A 292 -29.18 38.77 -7.31
N CYS A 293 -28.16 38.25 -8.00
CA CYS A 293 -27.88 38.61 -9.38
C CYS A 293 -28.71 37.78 -10.38
N LEU A 294 -29.63 38.43 -11.09
CA LEU A 294 -30.46 37.81 -12.13
C LEU A 294 -29.67 37.37 -13.38
N LYS A 295 -28.44 37.88 -13.57
CA LYS A 295 -27.56 37.52 -14.71
C LYS A 295 -26.73 36.26 -14.48
N LYS A 296 -26.95 35.52 -13.40
CA LYS A 296 -26.11 34.37 -13.00
C LYS A 296 -26.37 33.09 -13.84
N SER A 297 -27.24 33.14 -14.84
CA SER A 297 -27.61 32.00 -15.70
C SER A 297 -26.97 32.09 -17.09
N SER A 298 -25.69 31.72 -17.20
CA SER A 298 -25.05 31.20 -18.41
C SER A 298 -23.79 30.43 -18.02
#